data_AF-A0A0L0VSP5-F1
#
_entry.id   AF-A0A0L0VSP5-F1
#
_cell.length_a   1.000
_cell.length_b   1.000
_cell.length_c   1.000
_cell.angle_alpha   90.00
_cell.angle_beta   90.00
_cell.angle_gamma   90.00
#
_symmetry.space_group_name_H-M   'P 1'
#
loop_
_entity.id
_entity.type
_entity.pdbx_description
1 polymer ?
#
loop_
_entity_poly.entity_id
_entity_poly.type
_entity_poly.pdbx_seq_one_letter_code
_entity_poly.pdbx_strand_id
1 'polypeptide(L)'
;MSEPDWGRLDNYSQFSDIPGDLHQAFKSLRRKYYIPPTTVRDPTRFGSVHFPEIAKLEATSVIQTDFLPRLRNRMNSLSSSLDLSAIFEHPESQFELMWQSKCDVAALLDQIQSATFVISSYHTPFQADVQHHMELKRLKMFTIREKIEGLISNKICQVVGDFQRFLRALLYQKQTLSELAVLKQNIDAGFTSSLASIDSTMAWLTPPVLELVQDGWPSQRAGMDIQLNKFLMIIDPNTGLNEKIPRFIGVPSRARFIGLSELVIPVIKLSRTFFHKLSNIFFEKI
;
A
#
# COMPACT_ATOMS: atom_id res chain seq x y z
N MET A 1 -15.65 19.48 30.01
CA MET A 1 -14.98 18.16 30.06
C MET A 1 -14.21 18.12 31.36
N SER A 2 -14.50 17.15 32.24
CA SER A 2 -13.74 16.95 33.47
C SER A 2 -12.30 16.54 33.17
N GLU A 3 -11.36 16.87 34.05
CA GLU A 3 -9.96 16.45 33.90
C GLU A 3 -9.85 14.91 33.89
N PRO A 4 -8.92 14.35 33.10
CA PRO A 4 -8.69 12.91 33.05
C PRO A 4 -8.22 12.38 34.41
N ASP A 5 -8.87 11.32 34.90
CA ASP A 5 -8.46 10.60 36.10
C ASP A 5 -7.23 9.73 35.81
N TRP A 6 -6.07 10.37 35.80
CA TRP A 6 -4.78 9.68 35.69
C TRP A 6 -4.54 8.70 36.83
N GLY A 7 -5.16 8.89 38.00
CA GLY A 7 -4.99 8.02 39.16
C GLY A 7 -5.44 6.59 38.87
N ARG A 8 -6.53 6.43 38.11
CA ARG A 8 -7.02 5.11 37.70
C ARG A 8 -6.10 4.42 36.69
N LEU A 9 -5.57 5.18 35.72
CA LEU A 9 -4.65 4.66 34.70
C LEU A 9 -3.27 4.32 35.30
N ASP A 10 -2.78 5.13 36.23
CA ASP A 10 -1.52 4.92 36.94
C ASP A 10 -1.60 3.71 37.86
N ASN A 11 -2.71 3.52 38.58
CA ASN A 11 -2.94 2.32 39.38
C ASN A 11 -2.91 1.07 38.49
N TYR A 12 -3.64 1.06 37.37
CA TYR A 12 -3.62 -0.08 36.46
C TYR A 12 -2.22 -0.38 35.91
N SER A 13 -1.48 0.65 35.50
CA SER A 13 -0.12 0.50 34.95
C SER A 13 0.91 0.05 35.99
N GLN A 14 0.66 0.26 37.29
CA GLN A 14 1.51 -0.24 38.38
C GLN A 14 1.27 -1.73 38.68
N PHE A 15 0.05 -2.22 38.45
CA PHE A 15 -0.33 -3.60 38.75
C PHE A 15 -0.41 -4.52 37.52
N SER A 16 -0.26 -3.96 36.32
CA SER A 16 -0.37 -4.69 35.06
C SER A 16 0.72 -4.30 34.07
N ASP A 17 1.45 -5.29 33.56
CA ASP A 17 2.43 -5.11 32.48
C ASP A 17 1.78 -4.91 31.10
N ILE A 18 0.46 -5.15 30.99
CA ILE A 18 -0.31 -5.17 29.74
C ILE A 18 -0.12 -3.88 28.90
N PRO A 19 -0.17 -2.66 29.45
CA PRO A 19 0.00 -1.44 28.64
C PRO A 19 1.41 -1.33 28.02
N GLY A 20 2.44 -1.70 28.78
CA GLY A 20 3.83 -1.70 28.31
C GLY A 20 4.06 -2.76 27.24
N ASP A 21 3.54 -3.96 27.47
CA ASP A 21 3.57 -5.07 26.53
C ASP A 21 2.82 -4.76 25.24
N LEU A 22 1.67 -4.07 25.33
CA LEU A 22 0.88 -3.65 24.18
C LEU A 22 1.67 -2.68 23.29
N HIS A 23 2.32 -1.67 23.86
CA HIS A 23 3.17 -0.74 23.09
C HIS A 23 4.32 -1.49 22.39
N GLN A 24 4.99 -2.43 23.06
CA GLN A 24 6.03 -3.25 22.44
C GLN A 24 5.47 -4.20 21.37
N ALA A 25 4.28 -4.76 21.59
CA ALA A 25 3.63 -5.66 20.65
C ALA A 25 3.30 -4.97 19.32
N PHE A 26 2.76 -3.75 19.35
CA PHE A 26 2.54 -2.95 18.14
C PHE A 26 3.85 -2.53 17.47
N LYS A 27 4.89 -2.21 18.25
CA LYS A 27 6.24 -1.93 17.71
C LYS A 27 6.82 -3.13 16.96
N SER A 28 6.69 -4.33 17.53
CA SER A 28 7.13 -5.58 16.92
C SER A 28 6.32 -5.93 15.68
N LEU A 29 4.99 -5.71 15.73
CA LEU A 29 4.10 -5.88 14.58
C LEU A 29 4.52 -5.00 13.41
N ARG A 30 4.76 -3.70 13.67
CA ARG A 30 5.26 -2.77 12.65
C ARG A 30 6.57 -3.24 12.05
N ARG A 31 7.53 -3.66 12.88
CA ARG A 31 8.84 -4.13 12.41
C ARG A 31 8.74 -5.36 11.51
N LYS A 32 7.82 -6.28 11.81
CA LYS A 32 7.61 -7.50 11.01
C LYS A 32 7.13 -7.18 9.59
N TYR A 33 6.21 -6.23 9.45
CA TYR A 33 5.49 -5.98 8.20
C TYR A 33 5.98 -4.75 7.42
N TYR A 34 6.69 -3.83 8.06
CA TYR A 34 7.21 -2.63 7.41
C TYR A 34 8.36 -2.97 6.47
N ILE A 35 8.23 -2.53 5.22
CA ILE A 35 9.26 -2.71 4.20
C ILE A 35 9.68 -1.31 3.72
N PRO A 36 10.97 -0.94 3.84
CA PRO A 36 11.44 0.39 3.46
C PRO A 36 11.16 0.69 1.98
N PRO A 37 10.73 1.92 1.63
CA PRO A 37 10.49 2.33 0.25
C PRO A 37 11.71 2.19 -0.68
N THR A 38 12.92 2.17 -0.10
CA THR A 38 14.19 2.09 -0.83
C THR A 38 14.59 0.67 -1.24
N THR A 39 13.88 -0.35 -0.76
CA THR A 39 14.08 -1.72 -1.26
C THR A 39 13.41 -1.84 -2.63
N VAL A 40 14.17 -1.57 -3.69
CA VAL A 40 13.76 -1.92 -5.05
C VAL A 40 13.45 -3.41 -5.04
N ARG A 41 12.17 -3.76 -5.08
CA ARG A 41 11.77 -5.17 -5.13
C ARG A 41 12.08 -5.66 -6.52
N ASP A 42 12.98 -6.64 -6.56
CA ASP A 42 13.30 -7.33 -7.78
C ASP A 42 12.05 -8.11 -8.24
N PRO A 43 11.46 -7.78 -9.40
CA PRO A 43 10.29 -8.47 -9.92
C PRO A 43 10.57 -9.94 -10.25
N THR A 44 11.83 -10.39 -10.20
CA THR A 44 12.21 -11.80 -10.39
C THR A 44 12.26 -12.60 -9.08
N ARG A 45 12.08 -11.97 -7.90
CA ARG A 45 11.95 -12.68 -6.61
C ARG A 45 10.56 -13.26 -6.40
N PHE A 46 10.14 -14.13 -7.30
CA PHE A 46 9.05 -15.06 -7.03
C PHE A 46 9.65 -16.33 -6.39
N GLY A 47 8.87 -17.01 -5.53
CA GLY A 47 9.31 -18.26 -4.92
C GLY A 47 9.55 -19.32 -6.00
N SER A 48 10.59 -20.14 -5.82
CA SER A 48 10.90 -21.31 -6.67
C SER A 48 9.89 -22.46 -6.53
N VAL A 49 8.89 -22.29 -5.66
CA VAL A 49 7.87 -23.29 -5.37
C VAL A 49 6.78 -23.23 -6.44
N HIS A 50 6.46 -24.38 -7.04
CA HIS A 50 5.40 -24.50 -8.03
C HIS A 50 4.06 -24.78 -7.34
N PHE A 51 3.07 -23.91 -7.54
CA PHE A 51 1.68 -24.17 -7.16
C PHE A 51 0.80 -24.32 -8.40
N PRO A 52 -0.18 -25.24 -8.39
CA PRO A 52 -1.13 -25.39 -9.49
C PRO A 52 -2.00 -24.14 -9.64
N GLU A 53 -2.48 -23.88 -10.86
CA GLU A 53 -3.30 -22.70 -11.16
C GLU A 53 -4.57 -22.62 -10.29
N ILE A 54 -5.18 -23.78 -10.00
CA ILE A 54 -6.34 -23.89 -9.11
C ILE A 54 -6.01 -23.33 -7.72
N ALA A 55 -4.87 -23.69 -7.14
CA ALA A 55 -4.47 -23.18 -5.82
C ALA A 55 -4.24 -21.66 -5.82
N LYS A 56 -3.78 -21.08 -6.94
CA LYS A 56 -3.62 -19.62 -7.09
C LYS A 56 -4.97 -18.91 -7.18
N LEU A 57 -5.92 -19.48 -7.90
CA LEU A 57 -7.29 -18.98 -7.98
C LEU A 57 -7.99 -19.05 -6.61
N GLU A 58 -7.86 -20.18 -5.92
CA GLU A 58 -8.38 -20.35 -4.56
C GLU A 58 -7.74 -19.35 -3.59
N ALA A 59 -6.41 -19.19 -3.61
CA ALA A 59 -5.73 -18.20 -2.78
C ALA A 59 -6.21 -16.77 -3.07
N THR A 60 -6.40 -16.42 -4.35
CA THR A 60 -6.93 -15.11 -4.75
C THR A 60 -8.36 -14.91 -4.23
N SER A 61 -9.21 -15.93 -4.40
CA SER A 61 -10.59 -15.91 -3.92
C SER A 61 -10.65 -15.76 -2.40
N VAL A 62 -9.87 -16.54 -1.65
CA VAL A 62 -9.86 -16.50 -0.18
C VAL A 62 -9.38 -15.14 0.33
N ILE A 63 -8.36 -14.54 -0.28
CA ILE A 63 -7.93 -13.18 0.07
C ILE A 63 -9.08 -12.20 -0.13
N GLN A 64 -9.79 -12.28 -1.25
CA GLN A 64 -10.88 -11.37 -1.61
C GLN A 64 -12.12 -11.55 -0.73
N THR A 65 -12.58 -12.78 -0.53
CA THR A 65 -13.90 -13.07 0.04
C THR A 65 -13.87 -13.29 1.55
N ASP A 66 -12.71 -13.64 2.12
CA ASP A 66 -12.57 -13.91 3.55
C ASP A 66 -11.58 -12.97 4.23
N PHE A 67 -10.31 -13.01 3.83
CA PHE A 67 -9.25 -12.36 4.61
C PHE A 67 -9.34 -10.83 4.61
N LEU A 68 -9.55 -10.19 3.46
CA LEU A 68 -9.68 -8.74 3.37
C LEU A 68 -10.94 -8.20 4.08
N PRO A 69 -12.15 -8.79 3.91
CA PRO A 69 -13.32 -8.41 4.70
C PRO A 69 -13.11 -8.55 6.22
N ARG A 70 -12.50 -9.65 6.66
CA ARG A 70 -12.19 -9.85 8.08
C ARG A 70 -11.19 -8.82 8.59
N LEU A 71 -10.16 -8.53 7.81
CA LEU A 71 -9.16 -7.50 8.14
C LEU A 71 -9.82 -6.12 8.26
N ARG A 72 -10.70 -5.76 7.32
CA ARG A 72 -11.50 -4.52 7.37
C ARG A 72 -12.28 -4.41 8.67
N ASN A 73 -13.00 -5.47 9.04
CA ASN A 73 -13.79 -5.50 10.28
C ASN A 73 -12.91 -5.40 11.53
N ARG A 74 -11.78 -6.09 11.56
CA ARG A 74 -10.82 -6.00 12.69
C ARG A 74 -10.17 -4.64 12.82
N MET A 75 -9.87 -3.98 11.70
CA MET A 75 -9.38 -2.59 11.70
C MET A 75 -10.45 -1.63 12.25
N ASN A 76 -11.72 -1.79 11.89
CA ASN A 76 -12.82 -1.00 12.47
C ASN A 76 -12.96 -1.22 13.98
N SER A 77 -12.90 -2.47 14.44
CA SER A 77 -12.94 -2.79 15.88
C SER A 77 -11.75 -2.15 16.62
N LEU A 78 -10.56 -2.22 16.04
CA LEU A 78 -9.36 -1.61 16.61
C LEU A 78 -9.50 -0.08 16.68
N SER A 79 -10.07 0.58 15.66
CA SER A 79 -10.37 2.02 15.69
C SER A 79 -11.33 2.38 16.81
N SER A 80 -12.38 1.58 16.99
CA SER A 80 -13.40 1.80 18.03
C SER A 80 -12.83 1.64 19.45
N SER A 81 -11.79 0.81 19.63
CA SER A 81 -11.12 0.64 20.93
C SER A 81 -10.33 1.86 21.40
N LEU A 82 -10.05 2.83 20.51
CA LEU A 82 -9.36 4.09 20.86
C LEU A 82 -10.29 5.16 21.43
N ASP A 83 -11.42 4.79 22.02
CA ASP A 83 -12.29 5.75 22.68
C ASP A 83 -11.62 6.26 23.97
N LEU A 84 -11.26 7.55 23.98
CA LEU A 84 -10.60 8.18 25.11
C LEU A 84 -11.44 8.07 26.38
N SER A 85 -12.76 8.29 26.29
CA SER A 85 -13.64 8.20 27.46
C SER A 85 -13.62 6.78 28.03
N ALA A 86 -13.77 5.78 27.17
CA ALA A 86 -13.77 4.38 27.58
C ALA A 86 -12.42 3.93 28.15
N ILE A 87 -11.29 4.46 27.65
CA ILE A 87 -9.94 4.16 28.14
C ILE A 87 -9.76 4.65 29.59
N PHE A 88 -10.24 5.86 29.91
CA PHE A 88 -10.13 6.40 31.27
C PHE A 88 -11.17 5.78 32.22
N GLU A 89 -12.36 5.42 31.73
CA GLU A 89 -13.40 4.78 32.52
C GLU A 89 -13.07 3.31 32.84
N HIS A 90 -12.67 2.52 31.84
CA HIS A 90 -12.48 1.08 31.95
C HIS A 90 -11.17 0.61 31.28
N PRO A 91 -10.00 1.05 31.80
CA PRO A 91 -8.70 0.84 31.13
C PRO A 91 -8.41 -0.64 30.87
N GLU A 92 -8.64 -1.52 31.86
CA GLU A 92 -8.49 -2.99 31.74
C GLU A 92 -9.17 -3.54 30.49
N SER A 93 -10.48 -3.30 30.37
CA SER A 93 -11.27 -3.81 29.25
C SER A 93 -10.81 -3.25 27.90
N GLN A 94 -10.39 -1.98 27.85
CA GLN A 94 -9.94 -1.35 26.60
C GLN A 94 -8.58 -1.88 26.17
N PHE A 95 -7.63 -2.04 27.10
CA PHE A 95 -6.32 -2.59 26.78
C PHE A 95 -6.41 -4.07 26.36
N GLU A 96 -7.30 -4.85 26.97
CA GLU A 96 -7.59 -6.23 26.52
C GLU A 96 -8.20 -6.24 25.11
N LEU A 97 -9.17 -5.37 24.82
CA LEU A 97 -9.77 -5.26 23.48
C LEU A 97 -8.73 -4.85 22.42
N MET A 98 -7.85 -3.90 22.75
CA MET A 98 -6.73 -3.51 21.88
C MET A 98 -5.77 -4.67 21.64
N TRP A 99 -5.44 -5.43 22.69
CA TRP A 99 -4.56 -6.58 22.60
C TRP A 99 -5.14 -7.67 21.69
N GLN A 100 -6.40 -8.04 21.90
CA GLN A 100 -7.07 -9.03 21.07
C GLN A 100 -7.18 -8.57 19.61
N SER A 101 -7.57 -7.32 19.39
CA SER A 101 -7.63 -6.73 18.04
C SER A 101 -6.26 -6.77 17.36
N LYS A 102 -5.18 -6.48 18.09
CA LYS A 102 -3.81 -6.58 17.57
C LYS A 102 -3.43 -8.01 17.19
N CYS A 103 -3.77 -9.00 18.01
CA CYS A 103 -3.48 -10.40 17.74
C CYS A 103 -4.23 -10.89 16.49
N ASP A 104 -5.50 -10.52 16.37
CA ASP A 104 -6.33 -10.85 15.22
C ASP A 104 -5.81 -10.22 13.93
N VAL A 105 -5.43 -8.93 13.97
CA VAL A 105 -4.80 -8.26 12.82
C VAL A 105 -3.49 -8.96 12.45
N ALA A 106 -2.65 -9.30 13.43
CA ALA A 106 -1.38 -9.97 13.16
C ALA A 106 -1.57 -11.32 12.46
N ALA A 107 -2.51 -12.14 12.94
CA ALA A 107 -2.82 -13.45 12.38
C ALA A 107 -3.40 -13.35 10.96
N LEU A 108 -4.27 -12.36 10.71
CA LEU A 108 -4.82 -12.12 9.37
C LEU A 108 -3.75 -11.65 8.39
N LEU A 109 -2.83 -10.79 8.81
CA LEU A 109 -1.70 -10.36 7.98
C LEU A 109 -0.80 -11.54 7.61
N ASP A 110 -0.55 -12.46 8.53
CA ASP A 110 0.19 -13.70 8.27
C ASP A 110 -0.53 -14.57 7.24
N GLN A 111 -1.84 -14.79 7.40
CA GLN A 111 -2.66 -15.55 6.44
C GLN A 111 -2.66 -14.92 5.04
N ILE A 112 -2.79 -13.60 4.96
CA ILE A 112 -2.74 -12.86 3.69
C ILE A 112 -1.35 -13.00 3.06
N GLN A 113 -0.26 -12.88 3.82
CA GLN A 113 1.09 -13.07 3.29
C GLN A 113 1.30 -14.49 2.76
N SER A 114 0.84 -15.51 3.50
CA SER A 114 0.92 -16.91 3.05
C SER A 114 0.13 -17.14 1.76
N ALA A 115 -1.10 -16.63 1.65
CA ALA A 115 -1.87 -16.75 0.43
C ALA A 115 -1.25 -15.95 -0.74
N THR A 116 -0.70 -14.76 -0.45
CA THR A 116 0.03 -13.94 -1.44
C THR A 116 1.26 -14.67 -1.96
N PHE A 117 1.96 -15.43 -1.12
CA PHE A 117 3.10 -16.25 -1.53
C PHE A 117 2.68 -17.33 -2.55
N VAL A 118 1.53 -17.99 -2.34
CA VAL A 118 0.96 -18.97 -3.29
C VAL A 118 0.67 -18.33 -4.65
N ILE A 119 0.06 -17.13 -4.65
CA ILE A 119 -0.21 -16.35 -5.87
C ILE A 119 1.09 -15.98 -6.60
N SER A 120 2.13 -15.64 -5.83
CA SER A 120 3.43 -15.14 -6.30
C SER A 120 4.44 -16.25 -6.59
N SER A 121 3.99 -17.46 -6.86
CA SER A 121 4.88 -18.57 -7.16
C SER A 121 5.14 -18.67 -8.67
N TYR A 122 6.37 -18.97 -9.10
CA TYR A 122 6.71 -19.06 -10.52
C TYR A 122 5.99 -20.22 -11.23
N HIS A 123 5.78 -20.05 -12.54
CA HIS A 123 5.59 -21.14 -13.50
C HIS A 123 6.77 -21.13 -14.49
N THR A 124 7.34 -22.29 -14.82
CA THR A 124 8.24 -22.51 -15.98
C THR A 124 8.06 -23.92 -16.57
N PRO A 125 8.32 -24.17 -17.89
CA PRO A 125 8.59 -23.25 -18.99
C PRO A 125 7.59 -23.35 -20.19
N PHE A 126 7.41 -22.20 -20.84
CA PHE A 126 7.46 -21.96 -22.30
C PHE A 126 6.87 -23.03 -23.26
N GLN A 127 5.62 -22.80 -23.67
CA GLN A 127 5.14 -23.19 -25.01
C GLN A 127 4.77 -21.92 -25.77
N ALA A 128 5.40 -21.73 -26.93
CA ALA A 128 5.37 -20.50 -27.72
C ALA A 128 3.95 -20.05 -28.16
N ASP A 129 2.97 -20.94 -28.10
CA ASP A 129 1.59 -20.67 -28.54
C ASP A 129 0.70 -20.06 -27.44
N VAL A 130 1.10 -20.15 -26.16
CA VAL A 130 0.33 -19.63 -24.99
C VAL A 130 0.88 -18.27 -24.49
N GLN A 131 1.82 -17.69 -25.25
CA GLN A 131 2.69 -16.59 -24.83
C GLN A 131 1.91 -15.37 -24.30
N HIS A 132 0.88 -14.90 -25.02
CA HIS A 132 0.20 -13.66 -24.66
C HIS A 132 -0.74 -13.79 -23.46
N HIS A 133 -1.41 -14.94 -23.31
CA HIS A 133 -2.32 -15.18 -22.19
C HIS A 133 -1.54 -15.38 -20.87
N MET A 134 -0.35 -15.99 -20.96
CA MET A 134 0.54 -16.20 -19.81
C MET A 134 1.15 -14.90 -19.29
N GLU A 135 1.54 -13.97 -20.18
CA GLU A 135 2.09 -12.67 -19.75
C GLU A 135 1.04 -11.79 -19.05
N LEU A 136 -0.20 -11.77 -19.52
CA LEU A 136 -1.30 -11.04 -18.85
C LEU A 136 -1.62 -11.63 -17.47
N LYS A 137 -1.65 -12.95 -17.34
CA LYS A 137 -1.81 -13.62 -16.05
C LYS A 137 -0.66 -13.30 -15.10
N ARG A 138 0.59 -13.34 -15.59
CA ARG A 138 1.77 -12.98 -14.80
C ARG A 138 1.70 -11.54 -14.31
N LEU A 139 1.32 -10.61 -15.19
CA LEU A 139 1.13 -9.20 -14.84
C LEU A 139 0.03 -9.02 -13.78
N LYS A 140 -1.09 -9.74 -13.89
CA LYS A 140 -2.15 -9.73 -12.86
C LYS A 140 -1.60 -10.18 -11.52
N MET A 141 -0.96 -11.35 -11.46
CA MET A 141 -0.44 -11.90 -10.20
C MET A 141 0.63 -11.00 -9.57
N PHE A 142 1.52 -10.45 -10.39
CA PHE A 142 2.52 -9.48 -9.94
C PHE A 142 1.84 -8.23 -9.34
N THR A 143 0.81 -7.71 -9.99
CA THR A 143 0.13 -6.50 -9.53
C THR A 143 -0.71 -6.76 -8.28
N ILE A 144 -1.37 -7.92 -8.18
CA ILE A 144 -2.07 -8.36 -6.97
C ILE A 144 -1.10 -8.39 -5.79
N ARG A 145 0.07 -9.01 -5.99
CA ARG A 145 1.13 -9.05 -4.98
C ARG A 145 1.54 -7.64 -4.56
N GLU A 146 1.87 -6.76 -5.49
CA GLU A 146 2.28 -5.38 -5.17
C GLU A 146 1.20 -4.61 -4.41
N LYS A 147 -0.07 -4.78 -4.79
CA LYS A 147 -1.20 -4.15 -4.10
C LYS A 147 -1.34 -4.64 -2.66
N ILE A 148 -1.26 -5.95 -2.44
CA ILE A 148 -1.37 -6.54 -1.10
C ILE A 148 -0.16 -6.17 -0.25
N GLU A 149 1.04 -6.29 -0.80
CA GLU A 149 2.27 -5.96 -0.09
C GLU A 149 2.29 -4.46 0.27
N GLY A 150 1.87 -3.58 -0.64
CA GLY A 150 1.73 -2.15 -0.38
C GLY A 150 0.65 -1.82 0.66
N LEU A 151 -0.48 -2.53 0.65
CA LEU A 151 -1.52 -2.42 1.67
C LEU A 151 -0.94 -2.74 3.06
N ILE A 152 -0.23 -3.86 3.18
CA ILE A 152 0.35 -4.33 4.44
C ILE A 152 1.48 -3.39 4.91
N SER A 153 2.51 -3.21 4.07
CA SER A 153 3.76 -2.56 4.47
C SER A 153 3.66 -1.04 4.59
N ASN A 154 2.69 -0.42 3.92
CA ASN A 154 2.46 1.02 3.98
C ASN A 154 1.23 1.35 4.83
N LYS A 155 0.04 1.00 4.35
CA LYS A 155 -1.23 1.51 4.92
C LYS A 155 -1.50 0.95 6.31
N ILE A 156 -1.37 -0.37 6.49
CA ILE A 156 -1.62 -0.99 7.79
C ILE A 156 -0.47 -0.70 8.75
N CYS A 157 0.79 -0.78 8.30
CA CYS A 157 1.93 -0.40 9.12
C CYS A 157 1.92 1.06 9.57
N GLN A 158 1.37 1.98 8.77
CA GLN A 158 1.17 3.37 9.15
C GLN A 158 0.21 3.45 10.35
N VAL A 159 -0.97 2.85 10.25
CA VAL A 159 -1.95 2.81 11.34
C VAL A 159 -1.34 2.20 12.60
N VAL A 160 -0.68 1.04 12.49
CA VAL A 160 0.04 0.41 13.62
C VAL A 160 1.08 1.35 14.22
N GLY A 161 1.79 2.12 13.40
CA GLY A 161 2.77 3.10 13.85
C GLY A 161 2.14 4.30 14.57
N ASP A 162 0.97 4.74 14.13
CA ASP A 162 0.23 5.83 14.77
C ASP A 162 -0.41 5.37 16.08
N PHE A 163 -0.91 4.12 16.17
CA PHE A 163 -1.27 3.48 17.44
C PHE A 163 -0.12 3.49 18.44
N GLN A 164 1.06 3.06 17.98
CA GLN A 164 2.22 3.02 18.83
C GLN A 164 2.57 4.41 19.39
N ARG A 165 2.45 5.46 18.56
CA ARG A 165 2.67 6.85 18.98
C ARG A 165 1.64 7.30 20.00
N PHE A 166 0.36 6.96 19.78
CA PHE A 166 -0.71 7.27 20.73
C PHE A 166 -0.53 6.56 22.07
N LEU A 167 -0.25 5.26 22.08
CA LEU A 167 0.04 4.53 23.32
C LEU A 167 1.24 5.12 24.05
N ARG A 168 2.26 5.59 23.31
CA ARG A 168 3.40 6.27 23.92
C ARG A 168 3.00 7.60 24.58
N ALA A 169 2.20 8.40 23.88
CA ALA A 169 1.71 9.67 24.38
C ALA A 169 0.84 9.49 25.63
N LEU A 170 -0.03 8.48 25.60
CA LEU A 170 -0.93 8.11 26.70
C LEU A 170 -0.16 7.60 27.92
N LEU A 171 0.72 6.61 27.74
CA LEU A 171 1.31 5.86 28.86
C LEU A 171 2.57 6.50 29.43
N TYR A 172 3.40 7.15 28.60
CA TYR A 172 4.72 7.62 29.03
C TYR A 172 4.86 9.13 29.05
N GLN A 173 4.12 9.84 28.21
CA GLN A 173 4.23 11.31 28.09
C GLN A 173 3.13 12.04 28.86
N LYS A 174 2.07 11.33 29.28
CA LYS A 174 0.91 11.88 30.00
C LYS A 174 0.38 13.16 29.36
N GLN A 175 0.25 13.14 28.03
CA GLN A 175 -0.22 14.28 27.26
C GLN A 175 -1.64 14.70 27.68
N THR A 176 -1.96 15.97 27.50
CA THR A 176 -3.28 16.52 27.78
C THR A 176 -4.37 15.86 26.92
N LEU A 177 -5.63 15.90 27.37
CA LEU A 177 -6.76 15.39 26.58
C LEU A 177 -6.85 16.04 25.20
N SER A 178 -6.51 17.33 25.09
CA SER A 178 -6.52 18.04 23.80
C SER A 178 -5.47 17.47 22.84
N GLU A 179 -4.26 17.19 23.33
CA GLU A 179 -3.19 16.61 22.52
C GLU A 179 -3.52 15.16 22.11
N LEU A 180 -4.06 14.37 23.04
CA LEU A 180 -4.52 13.01 22.76
C LEU A 180 -5.67 13.00 21.74
N ALA A 181 -6.59 13.96 21.79
CA ALA A 181 -7.66 14.11 20.82
C ALA A 181 -7.13 14.44 19.41
N VAL A 182 -6.11 15.30 19.30
CA VAL A 182 -5.44 15.58 18.02
C VAL A 182 -4.74 14.34 17.47
N LEU A 183 -4.04 13.59 18.32
CA LEU A 183 -3.43 12.32 17.92
C LEU A 183 -4.47 11.31 17.45
N LYS A 184 -5.60 11.22 18.16
CA LYS A 184 -6.72 10.35 17.78
C LYS A 184 -7.28 10.72 16.40
N GLN A 185 -7.50 12.01 16.12
CA GLN A 185 -7.97 12.44 14.79
C GLN A 185 -7.03 12.01 13.66
N ASN A 186 -5.72 12.11 13.88
CA ASN A 186 -4.73 11.64 12.90
C ASN A 186 -4.80 10.11 12.70
N ILE A 187 -5.02 9.35 13.78
CA ILE A 187 -5.21 7.90 13.70
C ILE A 187 -6.49 7.56 12.94
N ASP A 188 -7.60 8.25 13.21
CA ASP A 188 -8.89 8.01 12.56
C ASP A 188 -8.80 8.31 11.04
N ALA A 189 -8.06 9.36 10.65
CA ALA A 189 -7.73 9.61 9.25
C ALA A 189 -6.88 8.49 8.63
N GLY A 190 -5.89 7.98 9.38
CA GLY A 190 -5.09 6.82 8.99
C GLY A 190 -5.94 5.56 8.78
N PHE A 191 -6.87 5.28 9.69
CA PHE A 191 -7.84 4.19 9.56
C PHE A 191 -8.70 4.34 8.32
N THR A 192 -9.30 5.50 8.13
CA THR A 192 -10.14 5.79 6.96
C THR A 192 -9.36 5.53 5.66
N SER A 193 -8.11 6.00 5.57
CA SER A 193 -7.25 5.73 4.41
C SER A 193 -6.93 4.23 4.25
N SER A 194 -6.68 3.52 5.35
CA SER A 194 -6.37 2.09 5.32
C SER A 194 -7.59 1.25 4.90
N LEU A 195 -8.79 1.57 5.39
CA LEU A 195 -10.04 0.91 5.03
C LEU A 195 -10.37 1.13 3.56
N ALA A 196 -10.25 2.37 3.07
CA ALA A 196 -10.39 2.67 1.65
C ALA A 196 -9.36 1.90 0.79
N SER A 197 -8.15 1.68 1.31
CA SER A 197 -7.14 0.87 0.62
C SER A 197 -7.51 -0.62 0.61
N ILE A 198 -8.09 -1.15 1.70
CA ILE A 198 -8.62 -2.53 1.74
C ILE A 198 -9.74 -2.69 0.71
N ASP A 199 -10.71 -1.77 0.72
CA ASP A 199 -11.85 -1.77 -0.21
C ASP A 199 -11.35 -1.67 -1.67
N SER A 200 -10.36 -0.82 -1.94
CA SER A 200 -9.71 -0.73 -3.25
C SER A 200 -8.99 -2.02 -3.64
N THR A 201 -8.28 -2.68 -2.72
CA THR A 201 -7.64 -3.97 -2.99
C THR A 201 -8.68 -5.05 -3.29
N MET A 202 -9.78 -5.12 -2.52
CA MET A 202 -10.88 -6.06 -2.78
C MET A 202 -11.50 -5.84 -4.16
N ALA A 203 -11.77 -4.57 -4.51
CA ALA A 203 -12.27 -4.20 -5.82
C ALA A 203 -11.28 -4.64 -6.91
N TRP A 204 -9.97 -4.47 -6.72
CA TRP A 204 -8.95 -4.85 -7.70
C TRP A 204 -8.86 -6.37 -7.95
N LEU A 205 -9.26 -7.20 -6.98
CA LEU A 205 -9.29 -8.65 -7.13
C LEU A 205 -10.47 -9.14 -7.97
N THR A 206 -11.47 -8.29 -8.23
CA THR A 206 -12.76 -8.67 -8.84
C THR A 206 -12.73 -8.67 -10.39
N PRO A 207 -12.25 -7.63 -11.10
CA PRO A 207 -12.36 -7.54 -12.56
C PRO A 207 -11.40 -8.43 -13.36
N PRO A 208 -11.70 -8.64 -14.66
CA PRO A 208 -10.74 -9.12 -15.65
C PRO A 208 -9.53 -8.18 -15.74
N VAL A 209 -8.35 -8.74 -16.06
CA VAL A 209 -7.07 -7.99 -16.15
C VAL A 209 -7.15 -6.75 -17.04
N LEU A 210 -7.98 -6.80 -18.09
CA LEU A 210 -8.10 -5.73 -19.07
C LEU A 210 -8.78 -4.48 -18.49
N GLU A 211 -9.84 -4.64 -17.69
CA GLU A 211 -10.52 -3.55 -16.99
C GLU A 211 -9.61 -2.90 -15.93
N LEU A 212 -8.73 -3.70 -15.32
CA LEU A 212 -7.77 -3.21 -14.32
C LEU A 212 -6.62 -2.41 -14.93
N VAL A 213 -6.14 -2.83 -16.10
CA VAL A 213 -5.11 -2.10 -16.84
C VAL A 213 -5.65 -0.76 -17.34
N GLN A 214 -6.94 -0.70 -17.69
CA GLN A 214 -7.64 0.51 -18.12
C GLN A 214 -7.69 1.60 -17.02
N ASP A 215 -7.95 1.23 -15.77
CA ASP A 215 -7.95 2.14 -14.62
C ASP A 215 -6.61 2.87 -14.44
N GLY A 216 -5.51 2.23 -14.83
CA GLY A 216 -4.16 2.82 -14.78
C GLY A 216 -3.88 3.82 -15.91
N TRP A 217 -4.60 3.75 -17.03
CA TRP A 217 -4.29 4.52 -18.24
C TRP A 217 -4.33 6.04 -18.07
N PRO A 218 -5.27 6.66 -17.33
CA PRO A 218 -5.26 8.10 -17.10
C PRO A 218 -3.95 8.57 -16.44
N SER A 219 -3.46 7.86 -15.43
CA SER A 219 -2.20 8.19 -14.75
C SER A 219 -0.98 8.02 -15.66
N GLN A 220 -0.96 6.97 -16.49
CA GLN A 220 0.11 6.73 -17.46
C GLN A 220 0.12 7.81 -18.54
N ARG A 221 -1.05 8.26 -19.01
CA ARG A 221 -1.17 9.39 -19.94
C ARG A 221 -0.63 10.69 -19.33
N ALA A 222 -1.02 11.00 -18.09
CA ALA A 222 -0.49 12.16 -17.39
C ALA A 222 1.04 12.10 -17.24
N GLY A 223 1.59 10.91 -16.94
CA GLY A 223 3.02 10.67 -16.95
C GLY A 223 3.68 10.91 -18.31
N MET A 224 3.06 10.43 -19.39
CA MET A 224 3.52 10.67 -20.77
C MET A 224 3.50 12.16 -21.13
N ASP A 225 2.49 12.91 -20.71
CA ASP A 225 2.41 14.35 -20.94
C ASP A 225 3.53 15.11 -20.20
N ILE A 226 3.83 14.71 -18.96
CA ILE A 226 4.97 15.25 -18.21
C ILE A 226 6.28 14.98 -18.94
N GLN A 227 6.51 13.75 -19.42
CA GLN A 227 7.74 13.40 -20.15
C GLN A 227 7.83 14.10 -21.50
N LEU A 228 6.73 14.20 -22.24
CA LEU A 228 6.66 14.92 -23.51
C LEU A 228 7.04 16.39 -23.32
N ASN A 229 6.49 17.04 -22.30
CA ASN A 229 6.83 18.43 -21.98
C ASN A 229 8.31 18.59 -21.64
N LYS A 230 8.90 17.66 -20.88
CA LYS A 230 10.35 17.68 -20.60
C LYS A 230 11.20 17.60 -21.86
N PHE A 231 10.87 16.71 -22.80
CA PHE A 231 11.61 16.57 -24.05
C PHE A 231 11.43 17.79 -24.97
N LEU A 232 10.23 18.37 -25.03
CA LEU A 232 9.99 19.61 -25.79
C LEU A 232 10.82 20.78 -25.23
N MET A 233 10.92 20.91 -23.90
CA MET A 233 11.78 21.90 -23.24
C MET A 233 13.29 21.66 -23.44
N ILE A 234 13.72 20.43 -23.75
CA ILE A 234 15.13 20.13 -24.03
C ILE A 234 15.51 20.58 -25.45
N ILE A 235 14.57 20.50 -26.39
CA ILE A 235 14.79 20.82 -27.80
C ILE A 235 14.56 22.31 -28.08
N ASP A 236 13.73 23.00 -27.30
CA ASP A 236 13.48 24.43 -27.46
C ASP A 236 14.74 25.26 -27.10
N PRO A 237 15.34 25.96 -28.08
CA PRO A 237 16.52 26.78 -27.84
C PRO A 237 16.23 28.03 -26.99
N ASN A 238 14.96 28.41 -26.79
CA ASN A 238 14.55 29.60 -26.05
C ASN A 238 14.28 29.35 -24.56
N THR A 239 14.10 28.09 -24.16
CA THR A 239 14.03 27.75 -22.74
C THR A 239 15.44 27.81 -22.14
N GLY A 240 15.66 28.73 -21.20
CA GLY A 240 16.96 28.99 -20.51
C GLY A 240 17.53 27.83 -19.68
N LEU A 241 17.22 26.58 -20.02
CA LEU A 241 17.73 25.34 -19.42
C LEU A 241 19.14 24.97 -19.88
N ASN A 242 19.81 25.83 -20.66
CA ASN A 242 21.22 25.68 -21.05
C ASN A 242 22.15 25.40 -19.85
N GLU A 243 21.77 25.78 -18.62
CA GLU A 243 22.55 25.58 -17.40
C GLU A 243 22.12 24.37 -16.53
N LYS A 244 20.97 23.75 -16.80
CA LYS A 244 20.35 22.74 -15.91
C LYS A 244 20.21 21.33 -16.50
N ILE A 245 20.78 21.06 -17.68
CA ILE A 245 20.96 19.67 -18.11
C ILE A 245 21.94 19.05 -17.09
N PRO A 246 21.53 18.03 -16.31
CA PRO A 246 22.44 17.42 -15.35
C PRO A 246 23.63 16.91 -16.16
N ARG A 247 24.84 17.32 -15.79
CA ARG A 247 26.09 16.76 -16.33
C ARG A 247 26.21 15.34 -15.78
N PHE A 248 25.37 14.43 -16.27
CA PHE A 248 25.53 13.02 -16.05
C PHE A 248 26.87 12.64 -16.67
N ILE A 249 27.81 12.24 -15.82
CA ILE A 249 29.14 11.79 -16.20
C ILE A 249 28.97 10.62 -17.19
N GLY A 250 29.28 10.84 -18.47
CA GLY A 250 29.22 9.81 -19.51
C GLY A 250 28.15 9.96 -20.61
N VAL A 251 27.36 11.04 -20.67
CA VAL A 251 26.36 11.24 -21.75
C VAL A 251 27.04 11.79 -23.03
N PRO A 252 26.64 11.33 -24.23
CA PRO A 252 27.15 11.84 -25.50
C PRO A 252 26.80 13.32 -25.73
N SER A 253 27.50 13.97 -26.67
CA SER A 253 27.38 15.41 -26.96
C SER A 253 25.91 15.91 -27.00
N ARG A 254 25.68 17.18 -26.60
CA ARG A 254 24.35 17.83 -26.60
C ARG A 254 23.54 17.57 -27.86
N ALA A 255 24.18 17.59 -29.03
CA ALA A 255 23.55 17.32 -30.31
C ALA A 255 22.99 15.88 -30.39
N ARG A 256 23.67 14.89 -29.81
CA ARG A 256 23.19 13.50 -29.75
C ARG A 256 22.01 13.34 -28.79
N PHE A 257 22.00 14.06 -27.67
CA PHE A 257 20.87 14.05 -26.74
C PHE A 257 19.63 14.74 -27.32
N ILE A 258 19.80 15.86 -28.04
CA ILE A 258 18.73 16.52 -28.80
C ILE A 258 18.20 15.56 -29.87
N GLY A 259 19.07 14.94 -30.68
CA GLY A 259 18.63 13.98 -31.70
C GLY A 259 17.91 12.76 -31.13
N LEU A 260 18.33 12.24 -29.97
CA LEU A 260 17.59 11.17 -29.28
C LEU A 260 16.23 11.65 -28.76
N SER A 261 16.15 12.88 -28.22
CA SER A 261 14.90 13.48 -27.74
C SER A 261 13.90 13.68 -28.88
N GLU A 262 14.37 14.12 -30.05
CA GLU A 262 13.55 14.26 -31.27
C GLU A 262 12.99 12.92 -31.74
N LEU A 263 13.73 11.82 -31.59
CA LEU A 263 13.27 10.46 -31.94
C LEU A 263 12.27 9.89 -30.93
N VAL A 264 12.39 10.24 -29.65
CA VAL A 264 11.51 9.75 -28.58
C VAL A 264 10.15 10.45 -28.57
N ILE A 265 10.07 11.73 -28.97
CA ILE A 265 8.80 12.49 -29.02
C ILE A 265 7.72 11.79 -29.86
N PRO A 266 7.98 11.36 -31.11
CA PRO A 266 7.03 10.59 -31.90
C PRO A 266 6.56 9.31 -31.20
N VAL A 267 7.47 8.59 -30.55
CA VAL A 267 7.14 7.35 -29.81
C VAL A 267 6.20 7.64 -28.64
N ILE A 268 6.46 8.71 -27.86
CA ILE A 268 5.58 9.13 -26.76
C ILE A 268 4.21 9.57 -27.30
N LYS A 269 4.16 10.35 -28.38
CA LYS A 269 2.91 10.80 -29.02
C LYS A 269 2.08 9.63 -29.56
N LEU A 270 2.73 8.67 -30.22
CA LEU A 270 2.08 7.45 -30.73
C LEU A 270 1.55 6.60 -29.59
N SER A 271 2.35 6.38 -28.55
CA SER A 271 1.94 5.65 -27.34
C SER A 271 0.74 6.33 -26.69
N ARG A 272 0.78 7.65 -26.47
CA ARG A 272 -0.33 8.43 -25.91
C ARG A 272 -1.61 8.28 -26.74
N THR A 273 -1.48 8.37 -28.07
CA THR A 273 -2.61 8.23 -29.00
C THR A 273 -3.19 6.82 -28.97
N PHE A 274 -2.33 5.80 -28.90
CA PHE A 274 -2.72 4.41 -28.75
C PHE A 274 -3.50 4.18 -27.46
N PHE A 275 -3.00 4.64 -26.31
CA PHE A 275 -3.71 4.56 -25.02
C PHE A 275 -5.03 5.35 -25.02
N HIS A 276 -5.06 6.52 -25.67
CA HIS A 276 -6.29 7.31 -25.79
C HIS A 276 -7.36 6.58 -26.63
N LYS A 277 -6.99 6.04 -27.78
CA LYS A 277 -7.91 5.28 -28.64
C LYS A 277 -8.39 4.00 -27.95
N LEU A 278 -7.50 3.25 -27.31
CA LEU A 278 -7.89 2.07 -26.55
C LEU A 278 -8.81 2.42 -25.38
N SER A 279 -8.66 3.58 -24.75
CA SER A 279 -9.62 4.01 -23.73
C SER A 279 -11.00 4.20 -24.34
N ASN A 280 -11.08 5.01 -25.41
CA ASN A 280 -12.38 5.40 -25.97
C ASN A 280 -13.12 4.25 -26.67
N ILE A 281 -12.42 3.35 -27.37
CA ILE A 281 -13.04 2.20 -28.07
C ILE A 281 -13.77 1.26 -27.09
N PHE A 282 -13.30 1.16 -25.85
CA PHE A 282 -13.92 0.30 -24.84
C PHE A 282 -15.01 1.02 -24.05
N PHE A 283 -14.95 2.35 -23.89
CA PHE A 283 -16.04 3.14 -23.30
C PHE A 283 -17.26 3.28 -24.22
N GLU A 284 -17.13 3.08 -25.54
CA GLU A 284 -18.28 3.06 -26.47
C GLU A 284 -19.05 1.72 -26.51
N LYS A 285 -18.56 0.68 -25.81
CA LYS A 285 -19.15 -0.68 -25.82
C LYS A 285 -19.82 -1.12 -24.51
N ILE A 286 -19.97 -0.21 -23.54
CA ILE A 286 -20.77 -0.39 -22.32
C ILE A 286 -21.98 0.54 -22.41
#